data_AF-A0A3A3F2P8-F1
#
_entry.id   AF-A0A3A3F2P8-F1
#
_cell.length_a   1.000
_cell.length_b   1.000
_cell.length_c   1.000
_cell.angle_alpha   90.00
_cell.angle_beta   90.00
_cell.angle_gamma   90.00
#
_symmetry.space_group_name_H-M   'P 1'
#
loop_
_entity.id
_entity.type
_entity.pdbx_description
1 polymer ?
#
loop_
_entity_poly.entity_id
_entity_poly.type
_entity_poly.pdbx_seq_one_letter_code
_entity_poly.pdbx_strand_id
1 'polypeptide(L)'
;MFGVYLAAQSGLEQALKFDSFSKMEDNYYLRTSLYDEVKDNAEHLKKFANLLAKSPAKSELEYNKPTIEKYIWQTMQYSPTTLETPSEFLTEIRRFYSKSQFIIDAAISRKMSAKHASKQLNEAVDIINNKTLPNLKSSALKLQSELSKNGIQISSLKENEK
;
A
#
# COMPACT_ATOMS: atom_id res chain seq x y z
N MET A 1 4.59 15.20 49.93
CA MET A 1 3.95 14.04 49.26
C MET A 1 3.11 14.40 48.03
N PHE A 2 2.64 15.64 47.84
CA PHE A 2 1.83 16.03 46.66
C PHE A 2 2.63 16.28 45.37
N GLY A 3 3.89 16.73 45.45
CA GLY A 3 4.72 17.01 44.27
C GLY A 3 5.16 15.76 43.49
N VAL A 4 5.33 14.61 44.16
CA VAL A 4 5.76 13.35 43.52
C VAL A 4 4.60 12.68 42.79
N TYR A 5 3.37 12.74 43.33
CA TYR A 5 2.19 12.18 42.70
C TYR A 5 1.81 12.96 41.41
N LEU A 6 1.90 14.30 41.44
CA LEU A 6 1.71 15.14 40.26
C LEU A 6 2.81 14.94 39.20
N ALA A 7 4.07 14.78 39.62
CA ALA A 7 5.17 14.50 38.70
C ALA A 7 5.05 13.11 38.05
N ALA A 8 4.63 12.09 38.81
CA ALA A 8 4.36 10.75 38.28
C ALA A 8 3.17 10.73 37.32
N GLN A 9 2.10 11.48 37.61
CA GLN A 9 0.94 11.63 36.73
C GLN A 9 1.31 12.36 35.42
N SER A 10 2.13 13.41 35.50
CA SER A 10 2.64 14.12 34.33
C SER A 10 3.59 13.27 33.49
N GLY A 11 4.43 12.44 34.13
CA GLY A 11 5.34 11.51 33.45
C GLY A 11 4.61 10.41 32.69
N LEU A 12 3.56 9.83 33.27
CA LEU A 12 2.71 8.83 32.60
C LEU A 12 1.99 9.43 31.38
N GLU A 13 1.43 10.64 31.52
CA GLU A 13 0.76 11.32 30.41
C GLU A 13 1.73 11.60 29.25
N GLN A 14 2.96 12.00 29.56
CA GLN A 14 4.01 12.22 28.56
C GLN A 14 4.42 10.90 27.87
N ALA A 15 4.53 9.80 28.62
CA ALA A 15 4.85 8.48 28.07
C ALA A 15 3.75 7.95 27.15
N LEU A 16 2.48 8.13 27.51
CA LEU A 16 1.34 7.75 26.68
C LEU A 16 1.28 8.56 25.38
N LYS A 17 1.54 9.87 25.44
CA LYS A 17 1.65 10.72 24.25
C LYS A 17 2.78 10.25 23.33
N PHE A 18 3.95 9.97 23.91
CA PHE A 18 5.10 9.45 23.16
C PHE A 18 4.78 8.13 22.45
N ASP A 19 4.21 7.14 23.17
CA ASP A 19 3.82 5.85 22.60
C ASP A 19 2.79 6.01 21.46
N SER A 20 1.79 6.88 21.66
CA SER A 20 0.81 7.18 20.61
C SER A 20 1.46 7.77 19.36
N PHE A 21 2.39 8.72 19.52
CA PHE A 21 3.03 9.35 18.37
C PHE A 21 3.99 8.41 17.65
N SER A 22 4.72 7.56 18.38
CA SER A 22 5.56 6.52 17.79
C SER A 22 4.75 5.57 16.91
N LYS A 23 3.58 5.12 17.38
CA LYS A 23 2.68 4.27 16.59
C LYS A 23 2.16 4.97 15.33
N MET A 24 1.80 6.25 15.45
CA MET A 24 1.34 7.04 14.31
C MET A 24 2.43 7.23 13.25
N GLU A 25 3.68 7.41 13.66
CA GLU A 25 4.84 7.48 12.77
C GLU A 25 5.09 6.15 12.05
N ASP A 26 5.11 5.04 12.79
CA ASP A 26 5.23 3.70 12.22
C ASP A 26 4.12 3.43 11.19
N ASN A 27 2.88 3.82 11.51
CA ASN A 27 1.74 3.68 10.63
C ASN A 27 1.86 4.54 9.37
N TYR A 28 2.40 5.76 9.50
CA TYR A 28 2.67 6.62 8.36
C TYR A 28 3.66 5.97 7.38
N TYR A 29 4.79 5.47 7.87
CA TYR A 29 5.77 4.80 7.00
C TYR A 29 5.23 3.51 6.41
N LEU A 30 4.45 2.75 7.18
CA LEU A 30 3.82 1.53 6.69
C LEU A 30 2.85 1.80 5.52
N ARG A 31 1.96 2.79 5.68
CA ARG A 31 1.01 3.18 4.62
C ARG A 31 1.73 3.75 3.40
N THR A 32 2.80 4.51 3.60
CA THR A 32 3.61 5.08 2.51
C THR A 32 4.34 3.99 1.72
N SER A 33 4.95 3.04 2.43
CA SER A 33 5.63 1.89 1.79
C SER A 33 4.64 1.00 1.04
N LEU A 34 3.46 0.77 1.62
CA LEU A 34 2.40 0.00 0.96
C LEU A 34 1.87 0.73 -0.28
N TYR A 35 1.72 2.06 -0.21
CA TYR A 35 1.34 2.87 -1.36
C TYR A 35 2.34 2.69 -2.51
N ASP A 36 3.64 2.79 -2.25
CA ASP A 36 4.68 2.64 -3.27
C ASP A 36 4.64 1.23 -3.88
N GLU A 37 4.57 0.17 -3.07
CA GLU A 37 4.47 -1.21 -3.57
C GLU A 37 3.23 -1.42 -4.47
N VAL A 38 2.08 -0.93 -4.05
CA VAL A 38 0.82 -1.09 -4.81
C VAL A 38 0.86 -0.28 -6.10
N LYS A 39 1.44 0.92 -6.07
CA LYS A 39 1.62 1.78 -7.25
C LYS A 39 2.52 1.11 -8.29
N ASP A 40 3.68 0.63 -7.88
CA ASP A 40 4.63 -0.02 -8.79
C ASP A 40 4.01 -1.28 -9.43
N ASN A 41 3.31 -2.09 -8.62
CA ASN A 41 2.55 -3.22 -9.14
C ASN A 41 1.48 -2.79 -10.16
N ALA A 42 0.72 -1.73 -9.87
CA ALA A 42 -0.31 -1.23 -10.79
C ALA A 42 0.28 -0.77 -12.12
N GLU A 43 1.46 -0.14 -12.12
CA GLU A 43 2.17 0.26 -13.32
C GLU A 43 2.64 -0.95 -14.15
N HIS A 44 3.22 -1.97 -13.51
CA HIS A 44 3.61 -3.21 -14.19
C HIS A 44 2.42 -3.96 -14.78
N LEU A 45 1.31 -4.03 -14.05
CA LEU A 45 0.09 -4.67 -14.52
C LEU A 45 -0.56 -3.90 -15.66
N LYS A 46 -0.50 -2.56 -15.67
CA LYS A 46 -0.96 -1.75 -16.80
C LYS A 46 -0.16 -2.03 -18.07
N LYS A 47 1.18 -2.12 -17.95
CA LYS A 47 2.07 -2.48 -19.07
C LYS A 47 1.70 -3.86 -19.62
N PHE A 48 1.49 -4.85 -18.76
CA PHE A 48 1.08 -6.20 -19.19
C PHE A 48 -0.33 -6.22 -19.80
N ALA A 49 -1.28 -5.44 -19.27
CA ALA A 49 -2.62 -5.31 -19.85
C ALA A 49 -2.56 -4.75 -21.28
N ASN A 50 -1.68 -3.78 -21.53
CA ASN A 50 -1.46 -3.21 -22.86
C ASN A 50 -0.82 -4.23 -23.83
N LEU A 51 0.09 -5.08 -23.33
CA LEU A 51 0.62 -6.20 -24.10
C LEU A 51 -0.49 -7.19 -24.48
N LEU A 52 -1.30 -7.62 -23.52
CA LEU A 52 -2.44 -8.51 -23.73
C LEU A 52 -3.44 -7.98 -24.77
N ALA A 53 -3.65 -6.66 -24.83
CA ALA A 53 -4.55 -6.05 -25.82
C ALA A 53 -4.12 -6.32 -27.27
N LYS A 54 -2.82 -6.50 -27.52
CA LYS A 54 -2.26 -6.83 -28.84
C LYS A 54 -2.41 -8.30 -29.21
N SER A 55 -2.95 -9.12 -28.32
CA SER A 55 -3.13 -10.57 -28.51
C SER A 55 -1.85 -11.32 -28.93
N PRO A 56 -0.75 -11.18 -28.18
CA PRO A 56 0.55 -11.75 -28.54
C PRO A 56 0.57 -13.28 -28.46
N ALA A 57 1.66 -13.85 -28.99
CA ALA A 57 1.96 -15.27 -28.87
C ALA A 57 2.22 -15.67 -27.41
N LYS A 58 2.09 -16.97 -27.10
CA LYS A 58 2.24 -17.47 -25.73
C LYS A 58 3.65 -17.23 -25.17
N SER A 59 4.68 -17.43 -25.99
CA SER A 59 6.08 -17.20 -25.63
C SER A 59 6.33 -15.76 -25.17
N GLU A 60 5.74 -14.78 -25.87
CA GLU A 60 5.86 -13.37 -25.50
C GLU A 60 5.14 -13.05 -24.18
N LEU A 61 4.01 -13.70 -23.90
CA LEU A 61 3.32 -13.57 -22.61
C LEU A 61 4.10 -14.18 -21.45
N GLU A 62 4.74 -15.32 -21.67
CA GLU A 62 5.57 -15.97 -20.64
C GLU A 62 6.83 -15.16 -20.35
N TYR A 63 7.49 -14.63 -21.39
CA TYR A 63 8.67 -13.78 -21.24
C TYR A 63 8.37 -12.47 -20.50
N ASN A 64 7.22 -11.85 -20.79
CA ASN A 64 6.81 -10.58 -20.17
C ASN A 64 5.87 -10.78 -18.97
N LYS A 65 5.80 -11.97 -18.38
CA LYS A 65 4.94 -12.24 -17.23
C LYS A 65 5.35 -11.33 -16.06
N PRO A 66 4.46 -10.45 -15.56
CA PRO A 66 4.79 -9.62 -14.41
C PRO A 66 4.75 -10.45 -13.13
N THR A 67 5.68 -10.17 -12.22
CA THR A 67 5.60 -10.61 -10.83
C THR A 67 4.84 -9.57 -10.03
N ILE A 68 3.91 -10.02 -9.19
CA ILE A 68 3.25 -9.15 -8.21
C ILE A 68 4.10 -9.16 -6.95
N GLU A 69 4.86 -8.08 -6.75
CA GLU A 69 5.70 -7.87 -5.57
C GLU A 69 4.82 -7.64 -4.34
N LYS A 70 5.16 -8.28 -3.22
CA LYS A 70 4.34 -8.29 -1.99
C LYS A 70 5.19 -8.20 -0.72
N TYR A 71 6.41 -7.68 -0.82
CA TYR A 71 7.33 -7.63 0.30
C TYR A 71 6.75 -6.83 1.48
N ILE A 72 6.24 -5.62 1.23
CA ILE A 72 5.61 -4.78 2.25
C ILE A 72 4.32 -5.44 2.74
N TRP A 73 3.46 -5.89 1.82
CA TRP A 73 2.24 -6.62 2.17
C TRP A 73 2.47 -7.84 3.07
N GLN A 74 3.53 -8.61 2.83
CA GLN A 74 3.91 -9.76 3.65
C GLN A 74 4.49 -9.31 5.00
N THR A 75 5.32 -8.28 5.00
CA THR A 75 5.92 -7.73 6.23
C THR A 75 4.86 -7.17 7.18
N MET A 76 3.77 -6.62 6.65
CA MET A 76 2.61 -6.16 7.43
C MET A 76 2.00 -7.26 8.33
N GLN A 77 2.15 -8.54 8.00
CA GLN A 77 1.64 -9.62 8.85
C GLN A 77 2.29 -9.65 10.23
N TYR A 78 3.50 -9.08 10.35
CA TYR A 78 4.30 -9.05 11.57
C TYR A 78 4.35 -7.67 12.21
N SER A 79 3.76 -6.65 11.59
CA SER A 79 3.77 -5.29 12.14
C SER A 79 2.65 -5.09 13.15
N PRO A 80 2.95 -4.58 14.36
CA PRO A 80 1.93 -4.31 15.37
C PRO A 80 0.97 -3.19 14.95
N THR A 81 1.37 -2.29 14.03
CA THR A 81 0.56 -1.15 13.57
C THR A 81 -0.27 -1.46 12.32
N THR A 82 -0.20 -2.68 11.79
CA THR A 82 -1.01 -3.06 10.62
C THR A 82 -2.51 -2.99 10.89
N LEU A 83 -2.97 -3.39 12.07
CA LEU A 83 -4.39 -3.36 12.43
C LEU A 83 -4.94 -1.94 12.65
N GLU A 84 -4.05 -0.96 12.81
CA GLU A 84 -4.40 0.46 12.85
C GLU A 84 -4.53 1.05 11.42
N THR A 85 -4.11 0.34 10.38
CA THR A 85 -4.40 0.71 8.99
C THR A 85 -5.88 0.40 8.69
N PRO A 86 -6.66 1.34 8.09
CA PRO A 86 -8.05 1.08 7.75
C PRO A 86 -8.23 -0.19 6.93
N SER A 87 -9.12 -1.07 7.39
CA SER A 87 -9.33 -2.41 6.83
C SER A 87 -9.80 -2.42 5.38
N GLU A 88 -10.39 -1.31 4.92
CA GLU A 88 -10.76 -1.10 3.52
C GLU A 88 -9.54 -1.17 2.59
N PHE A 89 -8.40 -0.58 2.97
CA PHE A 89 -7.19 -0.61 2.15
C PHE A 89 -6.62 -2.01 2.07
N LEU A 90 -6.55 -2.70 3.21
CA LEU A 90 -6.08 -4.08 3.27
C LEU A 90 -6.95 -5.00 2.40
N THR A 91 -8.27 -4.82 2.46
CA THR A 91 -9.22 -5.62 1.69
C THR A 91 -9.07 -5.38 0.19
N GLU A 92 -9.02 -4.12 -0.24
CA GLU A 92 -8.94 -3.77 -1.67
C GLU A 92 -7.59 -4.16 -2.28
N ILE A 93 -6.48 -3.96 -1.56
CA ILE A 93 -5.14 -4.37 -2.02
C ILE A 93 -5.05 -5.91 -2.13
N ARG A 94 -5.54 -6.64 -1.11
CA ARG A 94 -5.60 -8.11 -1.18
C ARG A 94 -6.41 -8.59 -2.39
N ARG A 95 -7.56 -7.98 -2.65
CA ARG A 95 -8.42 -8.30 -3.81
C ARG A 95 -7.70 -8.02 -5.12
N PHE A 96 -7.02 -6.88 -5.21
CA PHE A 96 -6.24 -6.52 -6.39
C PHE A 96 -5.14 -7.52 -6.71
N TYR A 97 -4.33 -7.89 -5.71
CA TYR A 97 -3.28 -8.89 -5.89
C TYR A 97 -3.82 -10.25 -6.33
N SER A 98 -4.85 -10.76 -5.65
CA SER A 98 -5.43 -12.05 -5.98
C SER A 98 -6.08 -12.06 -7.37
N LYS A 99 -6.86 -11.02 -7.70
CA LYS A 99 -7.54 -10.91 -8.99
C LYS A 99 -6.53 -10.77 -10.13
N SER A 100 -5.51 -9.93 -9.97
CA SER A 100 -4.47 -9.73 -10.98
C SER A 100 -3.69 -11.01 -11.25
N GLN A 101 -3.29 -11.74 -10.20
CA GLN A 101 -2.61 -13.02 -10.33
C GLN A 101 -3.46 -14.02 -11.13
N PHE A 102 -4.73 -14.15 -10.75
CA PHE A 102 -5.67 -15.03 -11.45
C PHE A 102 -5.79 -14.68 -12.93
N ILE A 103 -5.91 -13.39 -13.28
CA ILE A 103 -6.03 -12.94 -14.67
C ILE A 103 -4.76 -13.25 -15.47
N ILE A 104 -3.58 -12.98 -14.90
CA ILE A 104 -2.28 -13.27 -15.53
C ILE A 104 -2.18 -14.77 -15.84
N ASP A 105 -2.42 -15.62 -14.85
CA ASP A 105 -2.28 -17.07 -15.01
C ASP A 105 -3.33 -17.63 -15.98
N ALA A 106 -4.56 -17.11 -15.96
CA ALA A 106 -5.62 -17.48 -16.91
C ALA A 106 -5.29 -17.07 -18.35
N ALA A 107 -4.67 -15.90 -18.54
CA ALA A 107 -4.24 -15.42 -19.85
C ALA A 107 -3.11 -16.27 -20.43
N ILE A 108 -2.08 -16.55 -19.62
CA ILE A 108 -0.90 -17.34 -20.02
C ILE A 108 -1.30 -18.79 -20.32
N SER A 109 -2.16 -19.38 -19.47
CA SER A 109 -2.68 -20.73 -19.66
C SER A 109 -3.76 -20.83 -20.75
N ARG A 110 -4.07 -19.73 -21.44
CA ARG A 110 -5.10 -19.65 -22.50
C ARG A 110 -6.52 -20.03 -22.04
N LYS A 111 -6.76 -20.10 -20.73
CA LYS A 111 -8.11 -20.24 -20.15
C LYS A 111 -8.93 -18.96 -20.27
N MET A 112 -8.28 -17.82 -20.53
CA MET A 112 -8.89 -16.52 -20.80
C MET A 112 -8.27 -15.93 -22.07
N SER A 113 -9.11 -15.34 -22.94
CA SER A 113 -8.59 -14.66 -24.13
C SER A 113 -7.79 -13.42 -23.74
N ALA A 114 -6.71 -13.12 -24.47
CA ALA A 114 -5.82 -12.01 -24.15
C ALA A 114 -6.57 -10.67 -24.11
N LYS A 115 -7.50 -10.43 -25.04
CA LYS A 115 -8.34 -9.24 -25.06
C LYS A 115 -9.26 -9.13 -23.82
N HIS A 116 -9.84 -10.24 -23.38
CA HIS A 116 -10.68 -10.23 -22.19
C HIS A 116 -9.85 -10.05 -20.91
N ALA A 117 -8.70 -10.72 -20.81
CA ALA A 117 -7.74 -10.55 -19.73
C ALA A 117 -7.24 -9.11 -19.64
N SER A 118 -6.90 -8.49 -20.78
CA SER A 118 -6.52 -7.08 -20.86
C SER A 118 -7.60 -6.17 -20.28
N LYS A 119 -8.87 -6.37 -20.65
CA LYS A 119 -9.98 -5.58 -20.12
C LYS A 119 -10.11 -5.75 -18.61
N GLN A 120 -10.14 -6.98 -18.11
CA GLN A 120 -10.28 -7.24 -16.68
C GLN A 120 -9.09 -6.72 -15.85
N LEU A 121 -7.88 -6.80 -16.39
CA LEU A 121 -6.68 -6.31 -15.70
C LEU A 121 -6.67 -4.78 -15.67
N ASN A 122 -7.07 -4.12 -16.76
CA ASN A 122 -7.28 -2.67 -16.79
C ASN A 122 -8.32 -2.23 -15.75
N GLU A 123 -9.47 -2.90 -15.66
CA GLU A 123 -10.48 -2.59 -14.65
C GLU A 123 -9.93 -2.72 -13.22
N ALA A 124 -9.13 -3.76 -12.94
CA ALA A 124 -8.51 -3.95 -11.64
C ALA A 124 -7.51 -2.82 -11.31
N VAL A 125 -6.69 -2.43 -12.29
CA VAL A 125 -5.74 -1.31 -12.17
C VAL A 125 -6.45 0.03 -11.99
N ASP A 126 -7.53 0.27 -12.74
CA ASP A 126 -8.27 1.53 -12.69
C ASP A 126 -8.96 1.71 -11.32
N ILE A 127 -9.50 0.64 -10.72
CA ILE A 127 -10.03 0.70 -9.34
C ILE A 127 -8.93 1.11 -8.35
N ILE A 128 -7.74 0.50 -8.44
CA ILE A 128 -6.63 0.83 -7.56
C ILE A 128 -6.16 2.27 -7.74
N ASN A 129 -5.96 2.71 -8.98
CA ASN A 129 -5.44 4.03 -9.29
C ASN A 129 -6.43 5.15 -8.98
N ASN A 130 -7.72 4.93 -9.21
CA ASN A 130 -8.72 6.00 -9.09
C ASN A 130 -9.39 6.05 -7.72
N LYS A 131 -9.28 4.97 -6.90
CA LYS A 131 -9.92 4.89 -5.60
C LYS A 131 -8.92 4.58 -4.48
N THR A 132 -8.25 3.44 -4.55
CA THR A 132 -7.49 2.91 -3.41
C THR A 132 -6.23 3.71 -3.12
N LEU A 133 -5.38 3.94 -4.13
CA LEU A 133 -4.11 4.67 -3.98
C LEU A 133 -4.32 6.13 -3.53
N PRO A 134 -5.25 6.91 -4.11
CA PRO A 134 -5.53 8.27 -3.64
C PRO A 134 -5.99 8.30 -2.17
N ASN A 135 -6.88 7.39 -1.78
CA ASN A 135 -7.39 7.33 -0.41
C ASN A 135 -6.32 6.87 0.59
N LEU A 136 -5.48 5.90 0.22
CA LEU A 136 -4.35 5.46 1.04
C LEU A 136 -3.34 6.59 1.24
N LYS A 137 -3.01 7.34 0.16
CA LYS A 137 -2.14 8.51 0.24
C LYS A 137 -2.73 9.59 1.14
N SER A 138 -4.01 9.91 0.98
CA SER A 138 -4.71 10.86 1.87
C SER A 138 -4.68 10.39 3.33
N SER A 139 -4.85 9.10 3.56
CA SER A 139 -4.79 8.49 4.89
C SER A 139 -3.41 8.63 5.55
N ALA A 140 -2.33 8.46 4.79
CA ALA A 140 -0.97 8.72 5.27
C ALA A 140 -0.72 10.22 5.55
N LEU A 141 -1.16 11.10 4.66
CA LEU A 141 -1.02 12.56 4.84
C LEU A 141 -1.77 13.08 6.07
N LYS A 142 -2.90 12.46 6.43
CA LYS A 142 -3.61 12.77 7.69
C LYS A 142 -2.74 12.47 8.91
N LEU A 143 -2.09 11.31 8.95
CA LEU A 143 -1.15 10.96 10.03
C LEU A 143 0.00 11.97 10.11
N GLN A 144 0.61 12.30 8.97
CA GLN A 144 1.67 13.31 8.91
C GLN A 144 1.20 14.67 9.43
N SER A 145 -0.01 15.11 9.03
CA SER A 145 -0.58 16.36 9.52
C SER A 145 -0.88 16.32 11.02
N GLU A 146 -1.33 15.20 11.57
CA GLU A 146 -1.60 15.06 13.00
C GLU A 146 -0.30 15.10 13.80
N LEU A 147 0.75 14.41 13.32
CA LEU A 147 2.08 14.44 13.92
C LEU A 147 2.68 15.85 13.90
N SER A 148 2.58 16.53 12.76
CA SER A 148 3.08 17.92 12.59
C SER A 148 2.39 18.91 13.51
N LYS A 149 1.06 18.79 13.71
CA LYS A 149 0.30 19.63 14.65
C LYS A 149 0.75 19.46 16.11
N ASN A 150 1.32 18.30 16.44
CA ASN A 150 1.85 18.00 17.76
C ASN A 150 3.36 18.25 17.86
N GLY A 151 3.95 18.97 16.89
CA GLY A 151 5.37 19.36 16.91
C GLY A 151 6.33 18.26 16.47
N ILE A 152 5.82 17.14 15.95
CA ILE A 152 6.63 16.02 15.46
C ILE A 152 6.76 16.16 13.95
N GLN A 153 7.96 16.47 13.49
CA GLN A 153 8.25 16.58 12.05
C GLN A 153 8.63 15.22 11.49
N ILE A 154 7.84 14.76 10.53
CA ILE A 154 8.11 13.52 9.77
C ILE A 154 8.36 13.91 8.33
N SER A 155 9.59 13.75 7.90
CA SER A 155 9.98 13.89 6.51
C SER A 155 9.68 12.59 5.76
N SER A 156 9.13 12.73 4.56
CA SER A 156 9.19 11.66 3.57
C SER A 156 10.67 11.34 3.35
N LEU A 157 11.08 10.08 3.51
CA LEU A 157 12.46 9.63 3.23
C LEU A 157 12.91 9.94 1.78
N LYS A 158 12.01 10.43 0.91
CA LYS A 158 12.27 10.82 -0.49
C LYS A 158 12.40 12.32 -0.75
N GLU A 159 12.37 13.21 0.25
CA GLU A 159 12.53 14.68 0.01
C GLU A 159 13.96 15.21 0.17
N ASN A 160 14.95 14.34 0.38
CA ASN A 160 16.36 14.71 0.53
C ASN A 160 17.20 14.60 -0.76
N GLU A 161 16.60 14.75 -1.93
CA GLU A 161 17.36 14.97 -3.17
C GLU A 161 16.81 16.22 -3.87
N LYS A 162 17.46 17.35 -3.56
CA LYS A 162 17.40 18.59 -4.34
C LYS A 162 18.41 18.54 -5.48
#